data_AF-A0A353T2G6-F1
#
_entry.id   AF-A0A353T2G6-F1
#
_cell.length_a   1.000
_cell.length_b   1.000
_cell.length_c   1.000
_cell.angle_alpha   90.00
_cell.angle_beta   90.00
_cell.angle_gamma   90.00
#
_symmetry.space_group_name_H-M   'P 1'
#
loop_
_entity.id
_entity.type
_entity.pdbx_description
1 polymer ?
#
loop_
_entity_poly.entity_id
_entity_poly.type
_entity_poly.pdbx_seq_one_letter_code
_entity_poly.pdbx_strand_id
1 'polypeptide(L)'
;ATGKVEKEMDFWSHTYTDWSQIESPAPHGEQSVHGLNLDWKRFVTYQTIDFFKNEIAPLKEVTPDIPVTTNFMGTYTGLDYWRFAKEVDVVSWDNYPMWHGIQPDWELGAKIGFVHDINRSLKGGKPFMESINLTLYYFSHYCRAHAMAISRQAKHSLRATASPFGLFQPEFIFVAVCYAAGVFCCRIN
;
A
#
# COMPACT_ATOMS: atom_id res chain seq x y z
N ALA A 1 20.98 8.12 20.47
CA ALA A 1 19.51 7.87 20.56
C ALA A 1 19.15 6.73 21.52
N THR A 2 20.13 5.94 22.00
CA THR A 2 19.93 4.76 22.86
C THR A 2 19.39 5.07 24.26
N GLY A 3 19.81 6.17 24.91
CA GLY A 3 19.42 6.46 26.30
C GLY A 3 17.96 6.89 26.55
N LYS A 4 17.12 7.06 25.52
CA LYS A 4 15.68 7.30 25.70
C LYS A 4 14.85 6.02 25.73
N VAL A 5 15.27 4.98 25.01
CA VAL A 5 14.54 3.70 24.94
C VAL A 5 14.77 2.89 26.21
N GLU A 6 15.98 2.92 26.78
CA GLU A 6 16.28 2.30 28.08
C GLU A 6 15.38 2.84 29.20
N LYS A 7 15.12 4.16 29.21
CA LYS A 7 14.32 4.80 30.27
C LYS A 7 12.83 4.40 30.24
N GLU A 8 12.31 3.96 29.10
CA GLU A 8 10.91 3.51 28.99
C GLU A 8 10.75 2.05 29.47
N MET A 9 11.78 1.23 29.33
CA MET A 9 11.77 -0.19 29.73
C MET A 9 11.80 -0.36 31.27
N ASP A 10 12.41 0.58 32.01
CA ASP A 10 12.40 0.56 33.48
C ASP A 10 11.01 0.81 34.07
N PHE A 11 10.10 1.40 33.29
CA PHE A 11 8.73 1.63 33.72
C PHE A 11 7.96 0.30 33.75
N TRP A 12 7.30 0.02 34.88
CA TRP A 12 6.61 -1.26 35.14
C TRP A 12 7.51 -2.51 35.03
N SER A 13 8.82 -2.35 35.29
CA SER A 13 9.77 -3.47 35.35
C SER A 13 9.85 -4.28 34.05
N HIS A 14 9.72 -3.62 32.89
CA HIS A 14 9.83 -4.23 31.56
C HIS A 14 11.27 -4.36 31.06
N THR A 15 12.27 -4.16 31.92
CA THR A 15 13.69 -4.26 31.56
C THR A 15 14.05 -5.68 31.14
N TYR A 16 14.25 -5.89 29.85
CA TYR A 16 14.76 -7.15 29.30
C TYR A 16 16.24 -7.33 29.63
N THR A 17 16.61 -8.52 30.10
CA THR A 17 17.98 -8.89 30.46
C THR A 17 18.59 -9.90 29.48
N ASP A 18 17.78 -10.49 28.60
CA ASP A 18 18.21 -11.41 27.55
C ASP A 18 17.35 -11.24 26.28
N TRP A 19 17.93 -11.50 25.11
CA TRP A 19 17.24 -11.37 23.82
C TRP A 19 16.06 -12.32 23.65
N SER A 20 16.10 -13.50 24.27
CA SER A 20 15.01 -14.49 24.21
C SER A 20 13.73 -14.04 24.93
N GLN A 21 13.81 -13.01 25.77
CA GLN A 21 12.66 -12.45 26.48
C GLN A 21 11.85 -11.48 25.60
N ILE A 22 12.42 -11.02 24.50
CA ILE A 22 11.78 -10.05 23.61
C ILE A 22 10.83 -10.82 22.68
N GLU A 23 9.55 -10.57 22.86
CA GLU A 23 8.48 -11.12 22.02
C GLU A 23 7.75 -10.02 21.25
N SER A 24 6.99 -10.39 20.23
CA SER A 24 6.16 -9.46 19.49
C SER A 24 5.01 -8.92 20.35
N PRO A 25 4.62 -7.65 20.20
CA PRO A 25 3.46 -7.11 20.89
C PRO A 25 2.18 -7.89 20.59
N ALA A 26 1.41 -8.23 21.63
CA ALA A 26 0.20 -9.02 21.50
C ALA A 26 -0.88 -8.56 22.48
N PRO A 27 -2.19 -8.60 22.14
CA PRO A 27 -3.26 -8.18 23.05
C PRO A 27 -3.34 -8.95 24.37
N HIS A 28 -2.82 -10.18 24.39
CA HIS A 28 -2.73 -11.05 25.57
C HIS A 28 -1.33 -11.07 26.19
N GLY A 29 -0.42 -10.20 25.72
CA GLY A 29 0.96 -10.06 26.17
C GLY A 29 1.33 -8.58 26.33
N GLU A 30 2.49 -8.19 25.82
CA GLU A 30 3.00 -6.81 25.93
C GLU A 30 2.41 -5.89 24.86
N GLN A 31 1.86 -4.73 25.25
CA GLN A 31 1.43 -3.65 24.33
C GLN A 31 1.65 -2.23 24.88
N SER A 32 2.15 -2.11 26.12
CA SER A 32 2.32 -0.84 26.82
C SER A 32 3.66 -0.18 26.51
N VAL A 33 4.69 -0.95 26.12
CA VAL A 33 5.98 -0.39 25.69
C VAL A 33 5.86 0.18 24.28
N HIS A 34 5.81 1.51 24.16
CA HIS A 34 5.59 2.16 22.86
C HIS A 34 6.79 2.01 21.93
N GLY A 35 8.01 1.99 22.47
CA GLY A 35 9.23 1.66 21.73
C GLY A 35 9.12 0.30 21.02
N LEU A 36 8.70 -0.75 21.74
CA LEU A 36 8.51 -2.10 21.20
C LEU A 36 7.44 -2.12 20.11
N ASN A 37 6.31 -1.45 20.33
CA ASN A 37 5.24 -1.36 19.32
C ASN A 37 5.71 -0.69 18.03
N LEU A 38 6.49 0.40 18.14
CA LEU A 38 7.01 1.12 16.98
C LEU A 38 8.05 0.31 16.23
N ASP A 39 8.99 -0.30 16.95
CA ASP A 39 10.04 -1.13 16.35
C ASP A 39 9.47 -2.42 15.75
N TRP A 40 8.41 -2.98 16.33
CA TRP A 40 7.66 -4.08 15.71
C TRP A 40 7.04 -3.69 14.38
N LYS A 41 6.37 -2.53 14.28
CA LYS A 41 5.84 -2.04 12.99
C LYS A 41 6.93 -1.79 11.95
N ARG A 42 8.08 -1.28 12.39
CA ARG A 42 9.26 -1.14 11.52
C ARG A 42 9.73 -2.50 11.02
N PHE A 43 9.90 -3.47 11.93
CA PHE A 43 10.26 -4.86 11.63
C PHE A 43 9.30 -5.49 10.60
N VAL A 44 7.98 -5.37 10.79
CA VAL A 44 6.98 -5.87 9.83
C VAL A 44 7.20 -5.27 8.44
N THR A 45 7.48 -3.98 8.33
CA THR A 45 7.80 -3.36 7.03
C THR A 45 9.08 -3.94 6.43
N TYR A 46 10.14 -4.08 7.21
CA TYR A 46 11.41 -4.65 6.75
C TYR A 46 11.24 -6.07 6.21
N GLN A 47 10.59 -6.95 6.99
CA GLN A 47 10.36 -8.33 6.58
C GLN A 47 9.49 -8.42 5.33
N THR A 48 8.50 -7.54 5.20
CA THR A 48 7.65 -7.51 3.99
C THR A 48 8.44 -7.07 2.75
N ILE A 49 9.35 -6.10 2.90
CA ILE A 49 10.25 -5.69 1.83
C ILE A 49 11.23 -6.81 1.46
N ASP A 50 11.79 -7.52 2.44
CA ASP A 50 12.70 -8.62 2.19
C ASP A 50 12.00 -9.79 1.50
N PHE A 51 10.75 -10.07 1.88
CA PHE A 51 9.90 -11.04 1.19
C PHE A 51 9.66 -10.62 -0.27
N PHE A 52 9.27 -9.38 -0.50
CA PHE A 52 9.09 -8.83 -1.86
C PHE A 52 10.37 -8.95 -2.69
N LYS A 53 11.54 -8.61 -2.11
CA LYS A 53 12.85 -8.77 -2.77
C LYS A 53 13.14 -10.22 -3.17
N ASN A 54 12.82 -11.16 -2.29
CA ASN A 54 13.00 -12.58 -2.56
C ASN A 54 12.09 -13.08 -3.69
N GLU A 55 10.86 -12.56 -3.81
CA GLU A 55 9.95 -12.90 -4.92
C GLU A 55 10.43 -12.33 -6.26
N ILE A 56 10.95 -11.11 -6.27
CA ILE A 56 11.34 -10.44 -7.52
C ILE A 56 12.74 -10.86 -8.00
N ALA A 57 13.58 -11.41 -7.12
CA ALA A 57 14.95 -11.82 -7.46
C ALA A 57 15.01 -12.76 -8.68
N PRO A 58 14.33 -13.93 -8.72
CA PRO A 58 14.36 -14.80 -9.89
C PRO A 58 13.73 -14.16 -11.13
N LEU A 59 12.74 -13.28 -10.95
CA LEU A 59 12.09 -12.58 -12.07
C LEU A 59 13.02 -11.54 -12.69
N LYS A 60 13.81 -10.83 -11.89
CA LYS A 60 14.82 -9.89 -12.38
C LYS A 60 16.03 -10.59 -13.02
N GLU A 61 16.32 -11.84 -12.66
CA GLU A 61 17.35 -12.65 -13.33
C GLU A 61 16.93 -13.00 -14.77
N VAL A 62 15.68 -13.38 -14.99
CA VAL A 62 15.17 -13.81 -16.31
C VAL A 62 14.69 -12.62 -17.14
N THR A 63 14.11 -11.61 -16.50
CA THR A 63 13.48 -10.44 -17.14
C THR A 63 13.94 -9.12 -16.49
N PRO A 64 15.22 -8.75 -16.61
CA PRO A 64 15.78 -7.57 -15.93
C PRO A 64 15.12 -6.25 -16.35
N ASP A 65 14.73 -6.15 -17.62
CA ASP A 65 14.18 -4.93 -18.22
C ASP A 65 12.69 -4.72 -17.90
N ILE A 66 12.00 -5.74 -17.36
CA ILE A 66 10.58 -5.64 -17.04
C ILE A 66 10.41 -4.90 -15.70
N PRO A 67 9.67 -3.78 -15.67
CA PRO A 67 9.40 -3.05 -14.44
C PRO A 67 8.55 -3.86 -13.46
N VAL A 68 8.87 -3.75 -12.17
CA VAL A 68 8.18 -4.41 -11.07
C VAL A 68 7.33 -3.41 -10.29
N THR A 69 6.12 -3.84 -9.91
CA THR A 69 5.27 -3.10 -8.98
C THR A 69 4.53 -4.04 -8.01
N THR A 70 3.96 -3.45 -6.96
CA THR A 70 2.97 -4.07 -6.08
C THR A 70 1.87 -3.06 -5.78
N ASN A 71 0.67 -3.53 -5.47
CA ASN A 71 -0.49 -2.69 -5.19
C ASN A 71 -0.48 -2.16 -3.75
N PHE A 72 -0.34 -0.84 -3.62
CA PHE A 72 -0.55 -0.14 -2.35
C PHE A 72 -2.03 0.08 -2.04
N MET A 73 -2.35 0.32 -0.78
CA MET A 73 -3.71 0.48 -0.29
C MET A 73 -3.85 1.85 0.39
N GLY A 74 -4.42 2.84 -0.30
CA GLY A 74 -4.81 4.13 0.27
C GLY A 74 -3.84 4.70 1.32
N THR A 75 -4.38 5.06 2.48
CA THR A 75 -3.61 5.47 3.67
C THR A 75 -3.43 4.32 4.67
N TYR A 76 -3.13 3.11 4.17
CA TYR A 76 -2.90 1.93 5.03
C TYR A 76 -1.71 2.15 5.95
N THR A 77 -1.90 1.86 7.24
CA THR A 77 -0.92 2.17 8.30
C THR A 77 -0.07 0.97 8.72
N GLY A 78 -0.28 -0.20 8.12
CA GLY A 78 0.47 -1.41 8.47
C GLY A 78 1.86 -1.50 7.85
N LEU A 79 2.14 -0.72 6.80
CA LEU A 79 3.44 -0.68 6.12
C LEU A 79 3.89 0.76 5.91
N ASP A 80 5.20 1.00 6.01
CA ASP A 80 5.81 2.27 5.60
C ASP A 80 6.06 2.29 4.08
N TYR A 81 5.09 2.85 3.34
CA TYR A 81 5.18 2.98 1.88
C TYR A 81 6.27 3.92 1.39
N TRP A 82 6.78 4.86 2.20
CA TRP A 82 7.93 5.68 1.80
C TRP A 82 9.20 4.85 1.69
N ARG A 83 9.30 3.82 2.52
CA ARG A 83 10.37 2.84 2.42
C ARG A 83 10.13 1.86 1.27
N PHE A 84 8.92 1.33 1.17
CA PHE A 84 8.56 0.35 0.14
C PHE A 84 8.69 0.92 -1.28
N ALA A 85 8.31 2.18 -1.50
CA ALA A 85 8.36 2.85 -2.80
C ALA A 85 9.78 2.92 -3.41
N LYS A 86 10.82 2.75 -2.60
CA LYS A 86 12.22 2.70 -3.05
C LYS A 86 12.54 1.40 -3.79
N GLU A 87 11.79 0.33 -3.50
CA GLU A 87 12.06 -1.03 -3.96
C GLU A 87 11.23 -1.42 -5.20
N VAL A 88 10.12 -0.71 -5.46
CA VAL A 88 9.32 -0.87 -6.68
C VAL A 88 9.82 0.05 -7.80
N ASP A 89 9.67 -0.35 -9.06
CA ASP A 89 10.02 0.49 -10.21
C ASP A 89 8.94 1.58 -10.43
N VAL A 90 7.68 1.18 -10.33
CA VAL A 90 6.50 2.04 -10.44
C VAL A 90 5.61 1.85 -9.21
N VAL A 91 5.05 2.94 -8.68
CA VAL A 91 4.04 2.85 -7.61
C VAL A 91 2.69 2.54 -8.24
N SER A 92 2.01 1.52 -7.73
CA SER A 92 0.62 1.23 -8.07
C SER A 92 -0.23 1.19 -6.79
N TRP A 93 -1.52 1.50 -6.90
CA TRP A 93 -2.43 1.39 -5.77
C TRP A 93 -3.85 1.03 -6.19
N ASP A 94 -4.59 0.38 -5.28
CA ASP A 94 -5.98 0.00 -5.52
C ASP A 94 -6.95 1.06 -5.02
N ASN A 95 -7.77 1.58 -5.93
CA ASN A 95 -8.72 2.66 -5.70
C ASN A 95 -10.17 2.14 -5.70
N TYR A 96 -10.78 2.03 -4.52
CA TYR A 96 -12.16 1.54 -4.37
C TYR A 96 -13.12 2.61 -3.82
N PRO A 97 -13.40 3.69 -4.56
CA PRO A 97 -14.26 4.76 -4.08
C PRO A 97 -15.74 4.36 -4.16
N MET A 98 -16.48 4.60 -3.08
CA MET A 98 -17.93 4.42 -3.04
C MET A 98 -18.64 5.72 -3.45
N TRP A 99 -18.63 6.01 -4.75
CA TRP A 99 -19.35 7.15 -5.31
C TRP A 99 -20.85 7.05 -5.07
N HIS A 100 -21.50 8.20 -4.83
CA HIS A 100 -22.92 8.29 -4.49
C HIS A 100 -23.31 7.47 -3.26
N GLY A 101 -22.33 7.22 -2.37
CA GLY A 101 -22.53 6.56 -1.10
C GLY A 101 -23.02 7.54 -0.03
N ILE A 102 -22.71 7.20 1.23
CA ILE A 102 -23.12 7.98 2.40
C ILE A 102 -22.42 9.36 2.43
N GLN A 103 -21.18 9.42 1.95
CA GLN A 103 -20.40 10.66 1.94
C GLN A 103 -20.66 11.47 0.65
N PRO A 104 -20.66 12.82 0.72
CA PRO A 104 -20.77 13.66 -0.46
C PRO A 104 -19.63 13.43 -1.45
N ASP A 105 -19.94 13.40 -2.75
CA ASP A 105 -18.95 13.11 -3.81
C ASP A 105 -17.76 14.08 -3.79
N TRP A 106 -17.97 15.36 -3.46
CA TRP A 106 -16.86 16.33 -3.42
C TRP A 106 -15.84 16.00 -2.31
N GLU A 107 -16.29 15.45 -1.18
CA GLU A 107 -15.43 15.07 -0.06
C GLU A 107 -14.67 13.77 -0.40
N LEU A 108 -15.35 12.79 -0.99
CA LEU A 108 -14.71 11.57 -1.50
C LEU A 108 -13.67 11.91 -2.58
N GLY A 109 -14.01 12.78 -3.52
CA GLY A 109 -13.08 13.24 -4.55
C GLY A 109 -11.84 13.91 -3.99
N ALA A 110 -11.98 14.70 -2.92
CA ALA A 110 -10.85 15.30 -2.23
C ALA A 110 -9.97 14.24 -1.52
N LYS A 111 -10.57 13.24 -0.86
CA LYS A 111 -9.83 12.13 -0.22
C LYS A 111 -9.05 11.30 -1.25
N ILE A 112 -9.65 10.99 -2.39
CA ILE A 112 -8.98 10.27 -3.49
C ILE A 112 -7.82 11.11 -4.04
N GLY A 113 -8.07 12.40 -4.30
CA GLY A 113 -7.03 13.33 -4.78
C GLY A 113 -5.83 13.40 -3.83
N PHE A 114 -6.10 13.44 -2.52
CA PHE A 114 -5.06 13.38 -1.50
C PHE A 114 -4.20 12.10 -1.58
N VAL A 115 -4.84 10.94 -1.76
CA VAL A 115 -4.11 9.65 -1.93
C VAL A 115 -3.33 9.62 -3.25
N HIS A 116 -3.86 10.18 -4.33
CA HIS A 116 -3.15 10.31 -5.60
C HIS A 116 -1.89 11.17 -5.44
N ASP A 117 -2.00 12.28 -4.72
CA ASP A 117 -0.87 13.16 -4.45
C ASP A 117 0.21 12.48 -3.61
N ILE A 118 -0.18 11.66 -2.63
CA ILE A 118 0.76 10.81 -1.87
C ILE A 118 1.48 9.84 -2.82
N ASN A 119 0.74 9.02 -3.58
CA ASN A 119 1.34 8.01 -4.45
C ASN A 119 2.28 8.61 -5.51
N ARG A 120 1.91 9.77 -6.08
CA ARG A 120 2.79 10.53 -6.96
C ARG A 120 4.05 11.03 -6.25
N SER A 121 3.92 11.48 -5.00
CA SER A 121 5.04 12.01 -4.22
C SER A 121 6.05 10.93 -3.78
N LEU A 122 5.60 9.68 -3.59
CA LEU A 122 6.46 8.55 -3.20
C LEU A 122 7.63 8.31 -4.17
N LYS A 123 7.46 8.63 -5.45
CA LYS A 123 8.50 8.54 -6.49
C LYS A 123 8.98 9.90 -7.01
N GLY A 124 8.90 10.95 -6.18
CA GLY A 124 9.42 12.27 -6.52
C GLY A 124 8.65 12.96 -7.65
N GLY A 125 7.33 12.73 -7.75
CA GLY A 125 6.48 13.36 -8.75
C GLY A 125 6.30 12.58 -10.05
N LYS A 126 6.94 11.41 -10.18
CA LYS A 126 6.74 10.50 -11.32
C LYS A 126 5.29 10.00 -11.39
N PRO A 127 4.79 9.65 -12.59
CA PRO A 127 3.48 9.01 -12.73
C PRO A 127 3.38 7.72 -11.90
N PHE A 128 2.18 7.43 -11.41
CA PHE A 128 1.82 6.20 -10.71
C PHE A 128 0.70 5.48 -11.47
N MET A 129 0.43 4.22 -11.12
CA MET A 129 -0.60 3.38 -11.72
C MET A 129 -1.78 3.17 -10.77
N GLU A 130 -3.00 3.11 -11.30
CA GLU A 130 -4.14 2.52 -10.59
C GLU A 130 -4.25 1.05 -10.99
N SER A 131 -3.95 0.12 -10.08
CA SER A 131 -3.95 -1.32 -10.36
C SER A 131 -5.36 -1.88 -10.45
N ILE A 132 -6.24 -1.50 -9.52
CA ILE A 132 -7.65 -1.87 -9.54
C ILE A 132 -8.50 -0.64 -9.21
N ASN A 133 -9.55 -0.42 -10.00
CA ASN A 133 -10.54 0.63 -9.75
C ASN A 133 -11.96 0.04 -9.72
N LEU A 134 -12.65 0.09 -8.57
CA LEU A 134 -14.02 -0.49 -8.46
C LEU A 134 -15.00 0.16 -9.43
N THR A 135 -14.78 1.43 -9.76
CA THR A 135 -15.62 2.17 -10.70
C THR A 135 -15.56 1.53 -12.08
N LEU A 136 -14.38 1.07 -12.51
CA LEU A 136 -14.20 0.36 -13.79
C LEU A 136 -14.76 -1.07 -13.75
N TYR A 137 -14.69 -1.73 -12.59
CA TYR A 137 -15.26 -3.08 -12.41
C TYR A 137 -16.79 -3.07 -12.53
N TYR A 138 -17.46 -2.07 -11.95
CA TYR A 138 -18.90 -1.83 -12.16
C TYR A 138 -19.21 -1.26 -13.55
N PHE A 139 -18.34 -0.44 -14.15
CA PHE A 139 -18.56 0.10 -15.50
C PHE A 139 -18.80 -1.01 -16.54
N SER A 140 -18.06 -2.12 -16.47
CA SER A 140 -18.25 -3.25 -17.40
C SER A 140 -19.63 -3.93 -17.27
N HIS A 141 -20.21 -3.96 -16.08
CA HIS A 141 -21.53 -4.56 -15.84
C HIS A 141 -22.71 -3.56 -15.90
N TYR A 142 -22.47 -2.28 -15.62
CA TYR A 142 -23.52 -1.26 -15.47
C TYR A 142 -23.75 -0.39 -16.74
N CYS A 143 -22.81 -0.39 -17.69
CA CYS A 143 -22.90 0.41 -18.93
C CYS A 143 -24.02 0.03 -19.91
N ARG A 144 -24.89 -0.95 -19.60
CA ARG A 144 -26.12 -1.16 -20.37
C ARG A 144 -27.29 -0.25 -19.96
N ALA A 145 -27.25 0.41 -18.79
CA ALA A 145 -28.49 0.98 -18.23
C ALA A 145 -28.62 2.50 -18.22
N HIS A 146 -27.57 3.33 -18.04
CA HIS A 146 -27.81 4.77 -17.82
C HIS A 146 -26.71 5.70 -18.36
N ALA A 147 -27.03 6.41 -19.45
CA ALA A 147 -26.11 7.26 -20.20
C ALA A 147 -25.97 8.73 -19.72
N MET A 148 -26.61 9.14 -18.61
CA MET A 148 -26.65 10.56 -18.22
C MET A 148 -25.73 10.99 -17.06
N ALA A 149 -25.17 10.06 -16.28
CA ALA A 149 -24.19 10.38 -15.22
C ALA A 149 -22.74 10.58 -15.76
N ILE A 150 -22.54 10.36 -17.05
CA ILE A 150 -21.23 10.19 -17.71
C ILE A 150 -20.40 11.49 -17.76
N SER A 151 -21.02 12.67 -17.70
CA SER A 151 -20.33 13.95 -18.00
C SER A 151 -19.48 14.53 -16.87
N ARG A 152 -19.76 14.20 -15.59
CA ARG A 152 -18.94 14.64 -14.44
C ARG A 152 -17.91 13.58 -14.02
N GLN A 153 -18.25 12.30 -14.15
CA GLN A 153 -17.38 11.15 -13.83
C GLN A 153 -16.10 11.16 -14.69
N ALA A 154 -16.24 11.41 -15.99
CA ALA A 154 -15.12 11.44 -16.92
C ALA A 154 -14.07 12.51 -16.55
N LYS A 155 -14.45 13.62 -15.90
CA LYS A 155 -13.51 14.69 -15.52
C LYS A 155 -12.53 14.27 -14.42
N HIS A 156 -12.95 13.39 -13.51
CA HIS A 156 -12.09 12.90 -12.43
C HIS A 156 -11.16 11.80 -12.91
N SER A 157 -11.66 10.89 -13.76
CA SER A 157 -10.84 9.92 -14.47
C SER A 157 -9.82 10.62 -15.37
N LEU A 158 -10.19 11.68 -16.11
CA LEU A 158 -9.28 12.48 -16.95
C LEU A 158 -8.15 13.19 -16.18
N ARG A 159 -8.31 13.42 -14.87
CA ARG A 159 -7.23 13.95 -14.02
C ARG A 159 -6.24 12.86 -13.59
N ALA A 160 -6.68 11.62 -13.44
CA ALA A 160 -5.81 10.47 -13.20
C ALA A 160 -5.18 9.92 -14.50
N THR A 161 -5.91 9.99 -15.62
CA THR A 161 -5.48 9.55 -16.96
C THR A 161 -4.79 10.64 -17.79
N ALA A 162 -4.45 11.78 -17.20
CA ALA A 162 -3.46 12.70 -17.80
C ALA A 162 -2.04 12.10 -17.81
N SER A 163 -1.86 10.91 -17.22
CA SER A 163 -0.76 9.97 -17.45
C SER A 163 -1.18 9.00 -18.58
N PRO A 164 -0.39 8.84 -19.66
CA PRO A 164 -0.81 8.16 -20.89
C PRO A 164 -0.94 6.63 -20.81
N PHE A 165 -0.99 6.02 -19.62
CA PHE A 165 -1.00 4.56 -19.47
C PHE A 165 -2.25 4.09 -18.71
N GLY A 166 -3.32 3.84 -19.47
CA GLY A 166 -4.51 3.16 -18.98
C GLY A 166 -4.43 1.65 -19.21
N LEU A 167 -4.98 0.89 -18.26
CA LEU A 167 -5.33 -0.54 -18.31
C LEU A 167 -4.16 -1.53 -18.47
N PHE A 168 -3.97 -2.38 -17.45
CA PHE A 168 -3.20 -3.64 -17.43
C PHE A 168 -2.34 -3.89 -18.68
N GLN A 169 -1.11 -3.35 -18.66
CA GLN A 169 -0.15 -3.61 -19.73
C GLN A 169 0.56 -4.93 -19.43
N PRO A 170 0.75 -5.84 -20.40
CA PRO A 170 1.45 -7.12 -20.23
C PRO A 170 2.97 -6.98 -19.95
N GLU A 171 3.43 -5.79 -19.58
CA GLU A 171 4.84 -5.40 -19.49
C GLU A 171 5.30 -5.16 -18.05
N PHE A 172 4.59 -5.67 -17.04
CA PHE A 172 4.95 -5.49 -15.63
C PHE A 172 4.94 -6.81 -14.87
N ILE A 173 5.94 -7.00 -14.02
CA ILE A 173 5.89 -8.00 -12.96
C ILE A 173 5.02 -7.44 -11.84
N PHE A 174 3.92 -8.13 -11.54
CA PHE A 174 3.00 -7.77 -10.47
C PHE A 174 3.12 -8.74 -9.31
N VAL A 175 3.55 -8.22 -8.15
CA VAL A 175 3.58 -8.98 -6.91
C VAL A 175 2.39 -8.54 -6.06
N ALA A 176 1.38 -9.39 -5.91
CA ALA A 176 0.22 -9.11 -5.08
C ALA A 176 0.56 -9.28 -3.59
N VAL A 177 0.63 -8.18 -2.84
CA VAL A 177 0.74 -8.25 -1.37
C VAL A 177 -0.66 -8.19 -0.78
N CYS A 178 -1.33 -9.34 -0.72
CA CYS A 178 -2.62 -9.47 -0.04
C CYS A 178 -2.39 -9.67 1.47
N TYR A 179 -2.76 -8.68 2.29
CA TYR A 179 -2.77 -8.80 3.74
C TYR A 179 -4.15 -9.27 4.21
N ALA A 180 -4.40 -10.59 4.18
CA ALA A 180 -5.59 -11.18 4.80
C ALA A 180 -5.18 -11.84 6.12
N ALA A 181 -5.55 -11.21 7.24
CA ALA A 181 -5.55 -11.82 8.58
C ALA A 181 -4.27 -12.61 8.98
N GLY A 182 -3.08 -12.09 8.67
CA GLY A 182 -1.81 -12.71 9.07
C GLY A 182 -1.30 -13.85 8.17
N VAL A 183 -1.88 -14.03 6.98
CA VAL A 183 -1.38 -14.98 5.98
C VAL A 183 -1.05 -14.22 4.69
N PHE A 184 0.22 -14.27 4.29
CA PHE A 184 0.67 -13.82 2.98
C PHE A 184 0.23 -14.85 1.93
N CYS A 185 -0.61 -14.44 0.98
CA CYS A 185 -0.97 -15.28 -0.16
C CYS A 185 -0.71 -14.47 -1.44
N CYS A 186 0.31 -14.88 -2.19
CA CYS A 186 0.68 -14.30 -3.47
C CYS A 186 0.22 -15.22 -4.60
N ARG A 187 -0.35 -14.65 -5.67
CA ARG A 187 -0.63 -15.32 -6.93
C ARG A 187 0.18 -14.61 -8.01
N ILE A 188 1.17 -15.32 -8.56
CA ILE A 188 1.90 -14.88 -9.74
C ILE A 188 1.00 -15.21 -10.94
N ASN A 189 0.71 -14.20 -11.78
CA ASN A 189 0.02 -14.37 -13.07
C ASN A 189 1.03 -14.13 -14.18
#